data_AF-A0A2C8F5X7-F1
#
_entry.id   AF-A0A2C8F5X7-F1
#
_cell.length_a   1.000
_cell.length_b   1.000
_cell.length_c   1.000
_cell.angle_alpha   90.00
_cell.angle_beta   90.00
_cell.angle_gamma   90.00
#
_symmetry.space_group_name_H-M   'P 1'
#
loop_
_entity.id
_entity.type
_entity.pdbx_description
1 polymer ?
#
loop_
_entity_poly.entity_id
_entity_poly.type
_entity_poly.pdbx_seq_one_letter_code
_entity_poly.pdbx_strand_id
1 'polypeptide(L)'
;MLPKTKSKPKHTLSDLTALVYGPSKIGKSTWCSKADDALFLATEPGLNALEVFQTPITCWDDLLQACAEIAEGKHEFKTIVVDTVDNAYKMCSDYVCKKFKIEHESDLGYGKGYALINNEFQRVINKLAFLPYGLILISHSQERDIETRTGKHTRIVPTLPEKARKLVTGLVDLILFCDLDMKTGEDGKPVWQRVMRTKPSPNYDAGDRTGRLPEVIPLDFPSFMKAFNNTAAGAAASAARPKPEPTASAAAKPQQ
;
A
#
# COMPACT_ATOMS: atom_id res chain seq x y z
N MET A 1 -28.75 -1.14 3.44
CA MET A 1 -29.52 -0.48 2.36
C MET A 1 -28.59 -0.22 1.19
N LEU A 2 -29.04 -0.42 -0.05
CA LEU A 2 -28.22 -0.15 -1.25
C LEU A 2 -28.20 1.35 -1.58
N PRO A 3 -27.09 1.91 -2.10
CA PRO A 3 -26.98 3.34 -2.38
C PRO A 3 -27.85 3.75 -3.58
N LYS A 4 -28.43 4.96 -3.53
CA LYS A 4 -29.20 5.57 -4.63
C LYS A 4 -28.37 6.53 -5.49
N THR A 5 -27.15 6.86 -5.05
CA THR A 5 -26.24 7.78 -5.73
C THR A 5 -24.83 7.19 -5.81
N LYS A 6 -24.07 7.56 -6.84
CA LYS A 6 -22.66 7.18 -6.95
C LYS A 6 -21.86 7.80 -5.79
N SER A 7 -20.91 7.05 -5.25
CA SER A 7 -19.90 7.60 -4.34
C SER A 7 -19.00 8.59 -5.10
N LYS A 8 -18.50 9.59 -4.39
CA LYS A 8 -17.45 10.48 -4.91
C LYS A 8 -16.08 9.85 -4.67
N PRO A 9 -15.09 10.06 -5.56
CA PRO A 9 -13.72 9.69 -5.26
C PRO A 9 -13.25 10.33 -3.95
N LYS A 10 -12.45 9.58 -3.19
CA LYS A 10 -11.79 10.10 -1.99
C LYS A 10 -10.61 10.98 -2.41
N HIS A 11 -10.41 12.10 -1.72
CA HIS A 11 -9.44 13.11 -2.13
C HIS A 11 -8.33 13.38 -1.11
N THR A 12 -8.44 12.86 0.11
CA THR A 12 -7.43 12.99 1.16
C THR A 12 -6.67 11.68 1.33
N LEU A 13 -5.44 11.76 1.84
CA LEU A 13 -4.65 10.56 2.14
C LEU A 13 -5.27 9.77 3.31
N SER A 14 -5.86 10.46 4.29
CA SER A 14 -6.56 9.88 5.44
C SER A 14 -7.86 9.14 5.08
N ASP A 15 -8.25 9.13 3.81
CA ASP A 15 -9.37 8.35 3.31
C ASP A 15 -8.92 7.08 2.57
N LEU A 16 -7.63 6.92 2.32
CA LEU A 16 -7.07 5.87 1.46
C LEU A 16 -6.27 4.85 2.24
N THR A 17 -6.05 3.72 1.57
CA THR A 17 -5.18 2.64 2.05
C THR A 17 -3.90 2.58 1.22
N ALA A 18 -2.76 2.38 1.86
CA ALA A 18 -1.46 2.35 1.21
C ALA A 18 -0.58 1.21 1.75
N LEU A 19 0.17 0.57 0.85
CA LEU A 19 1.33 -0.26 1.18
C LEU A 19 2.59 0.56 0.87
N VAL A 20 3.41 0.81 1.89
CA VAL A 20 4.72 1.47 1.74
C VAL A 20 5.80 0.43 2.01
N TYR A 21 6.57 0.06 1.00
CA TYR A 21 7.60 -0.96 1.17
C TYR A 21 8.92 -0.58 0.50
N GLY A 22 10.02 -1.22 0.92
CA GLY A 22 11.37 -0.89 0.48
C GLY A 22 12.42 -1.37 1.47
N PRO A 23 13.72 -1.18 1.20
CA PRO A 23 14.79 -1.70 2.05
C PRO A 23 14.75 -1.08 3.45
N SER A 24 15.40 -1.75 4.40
CA SER A 24 15.54 -1.24 5.77
C SER A 24 16.27 0.10 5.76
N LYS A 25 15.87 1.01 6.65
CA LYS A 25 16.46 2.36 6.81
C LYS A 25 16.33 3.29 5.58
N ILE A 26 15.48 2.96 4.60
CA ILE A 26 15.23 3.86 3.45
C ILE A 26 14.42 5.11 3.83
N GLY A 27 13.67 5.09 4.94
CA GLY A 27 12.88 6.24 5.43
C GLY A 27 11.36 6.04 5.43
N LYS A 28 10.86 4.79 5.34
CA LYS A 28 9.41 4.47 5.32
C LYS A 28 8.67 5.04 6.53
N SER A 29 9.14 4.71 7.75
CA SER A 29 8.50 5.16 9.00
C SER A 29 8.59 6.68 9.16
N THR A 30 9.70 7.30 8.73
CA THR A 30 9.86 8.77 8.69
C THR A 30 8.88 9.44 7.73
N TRP A 31 8.60 8.82 6.58
CA TRP A 31 7.60 9.33 5.65
C TRP A 31 6.19 9.19 6.24
N CYS A 32 5.87 8.03 6.83
CA CYS A 32 4.56 7.78 7.45
C CYS A 32 4.30 8.66 8.68
N SER A 33 5.34 9.06 9.43
CA SER A 33 5.20 9.93 10.61
C SER A 33 4.77 11.36 10.28
N LYS A 34 4.73 11.71 9.00
CA LYS A 34 4.25 13.00 8.51
C LYS A 34 2.78 12.97 8.07
N ALA A 35 2.14 11.81 8.08
CA ALA A 35 0.71 11.71 7.84
C ALA A 35 -0.09 12.32 9.01
N ASP A 36 -1.26 12.88 8.69
CA ASP A 36 -2.11 13.57 9.65
C ASP A 36 -2.49 12.64 10.81
N ASP A 37 -2.21 13.10 12.04
CA ASP A 37 -2.53 12.45 13.31
C ASP A 37 -2.28 10.93 13.26
N ALA A 38 -1.06 10.55 12.86
CA ALA A 38 -0.68 9.15 12.64
C ALA A 38 -0.43 8.38 13.93
N LEU A 39 -1.14 7.27 14.13
CA LEU A 39 -0.89 6.27 15.17
C LEU A 39 -0.14 5.08 14.60
N PHE A 40 1.03 4.76 15.15
CA PHE A 40 1.81 3.58 14.81
C PHE A 40 1.44 2.40 15.70
N LEU A 41 0.96 1.33 15.08
CA LEU A 41 0.90 -0.01 15.67
C LEU A 41 2.27 -0.66 15.44
N ALA A 42 3.16 -0.49 16.42
CA ALA A 42 4.58 -0.84 16.32
C ALA A 42 4.80 -2.31 16.66
N THR A 43 4.97 -3.16 15.66
CA THR A 43 5.18 -4.61 15.80
C THR A 43 6.66 -4.99 15.99
N GLU A 44 7.55 -4.00 15.98
CA GLU A 44 8.96 -4.12 16.32
C GLU A 44 9.51 -2.81 16.91
N PRO A 45 10.61 -2.84 17.69
CA PRO A 45 11.31 -1.63 18.07
C PRO A 45 11.96 -0.97 16.84
N GLY A 46 11.76 0.33 16.66
CA GLY A 46 12.37 1.04 15.53
C GLY A 46 12.06 2.53 15.41
N LEU A 47 11.08 3.03 16.19
CA LEU A 47 10.59 4.41 16.09
C LEU A 47 11.28 5.39 17.07
N ASN A 48 12.32 4.96 17.79
CA ASN A 48 12.98 5.72 18.86
C ASN A 48 13.52 7.11 18.46
N ALA A 49 13.77 7.33 17.16
CA ALA A 49 14.25 8.60 16.62
C ALA A 49 13.13 9.49 16.05
N LEU A 50 11.87 9.08 16.20
CA LEU A 50 10.70 9.78 15.66
C LEU A 50 9.79 10.24 16.81
N GLU A 51 9.26 11.45 16.69
CA GLU A 51 8.17 11.94 17.52
C GLU A 51 6.85 11.47 16.90
N VAL A 52 6.29 10.39 17.43
CA VAL A 52 5.09 9.73 16.91
C VAL A 52 4.21 9.21 18.04
N PHE A 53 2.90 9.13 17.78
CA PHE A 53 2.02 8.30 18.59
C PHE A 53 2.28 6.84 18.25
N GLN A 54 2.61 6.02 19.24
CA GLN A 54 2.86 4.60 19.03
C GLN A 54 2.23 3.74 20.12
N THR A 55 1.69 2.60 19.72
CA THR A 55 1.25 1.52 20.59
C THR A 55 2.13 0.31 20.29
N PRO A 56 2.91 -0.18 21.26
CA PRO A 56 3.68 -1.41 21.11
C PRO A 56 2.74 -2.61 20.89
N ILE A 57 3.01 -3.41 19.86
CA ILE A 57 2.31 -4.65 19.54
C ILE A 57 3.32 -5.78 19.65
N THR A 58 3.19 -6.62 20.67
CA THR A 58 4.15 -7.72 20.93
C THR A 58 3.58 -9.07 20.56
N CYS A 59 2.26 -9.17 20.42
CA CYS A 59 1.56 -10.36 19.97
C CYS A 59 0.27 -9.99 19.19
N TRP A 60 -0.37 -10.99 18.59
CA TRP A 60 -1.60 -10.77 17.82
C TRP A 60 -2.77 -10.27 18.68
N ASP A 61 -2.84 -10.69 19.94
CA ASP A 61 -3.88 -10.24 20.87
C ASP A 61 -3.76 -8.73 21.14
N ASP A 62 -2.54 -8.19 21.25
CA ASP A 62 -2.31 -6.73 21.37
C ASP A 62 -2.86 -6.00 20.13
N LEU A 63 -2.61 -6.55 18.93
CA LEU A 63 -3.11 -5.96 17.69
C LEU A 63 -4.64 -5.98 17.63
N LEU A 64 -5.25 -7.09 18.04
CA LEU A 64 -6.71 -7.22 18.12
C LEU A 64 -7.31 -6.20 19.08
N GLN A 65 -6.67 -5.98 20.23
CA GLN A 65 -7.09 -4.98 21.20
C GLN A 65 -6.98 -3.56 20.62
N ALA A 66 -5.84 -3.19 20.05
CA ALA A 66 -5.65 -1.89 19.42
C ALA A 66 -6.67 -1.65 18.30
N CYS A 67 -6.95 -2.66 17.47
CA CYS A 67 -7.98 -2.57 16.43
C CYS A 67 -9.40 -2.39 17.01
N ALA A 68 -9.69 -2.94 18.18
CA ALA A 68 -10.98 -2.73 18.85
C ALA A 68 -11.12 -1.29 19.37
N GLU A 69 -10.07 -0.74 19.99
CA GLU A 69 -10.03 0.66 20.46
C GLU A 69 -10.15 1.65 19.30
N ILE A 70 -9.45 1.40 18.19
CA ILE A 70 -9.56 2.21 16.97
C ILE A 70 -10.98 2.15 16.39
N ALA A 71 -11.59 0.96 16.38
CA ALA A 71 -12.97 0.79 15.89
C ALA A 71 -14.03 1.43 16.81
N GLU A 72 -13.74 1.63 18.10
CA GLU A 72 -14.60 2.36 19.02
C GLU A 72 -14.63 3.87 18.72
N GLY A 73 -13.54 4.40 18.13
CA GLY A 73 -13.48 5.77 17.62
C GLY A 73 -13.42 6.86 18.69
N LYS A 74 -13.02 6.51 19.92
CA LYS A 74 -12.80 7.47 21.02
C LYS A 74 -11.39 8.06 21.00
N HIS A 75 -10.95 8.54 19.85
CA HIS A 75 -9.61 9.10 19.62
C HIS A 75 -9.61 10.12 18.48
N GLU A 76 -8.54 10.91 18.37
CA GLU A 76 -8.39 11.95 17.35
C GLU A 76 -7.56 11.50 16.12
N PHE A 77 -7.02 10.27 16.11
CA PHE A 77 -6.19 9.77 15.03
C PHE A 77 -6.92 9.72 13.68
N LYS A 78 -6.22 10.16 12.62
CA LYS A 78 -6.73 10.14 11.23
C LYS A 78 -6.08 9.08 10.37
N THR A 79 -4.90 8.62 10.76
CA THR A 79 -4.11 7.64 10.00
C THR A 79 -3.59 6.57 10.94
N ILE A 80 -3.82 5.30 10.61
CA ILE A 80 -3.29 4.14 11.32
C ILE A 80 -2.14 3.56 10.49
N VAL A 81 -0.99 3.37 11.11
CA VAL A 81 0.22 2.83 10.49
C VAL A 81 0.55 1.49 11.14
N VAL A 82 0.64 0.41 10.37
CA VAL A 82 1.13 -0.89 10.87
C VAL A 82 2.59 -1.03 10.47
N ASP A 83 3.50 -0.95 11.44
CA ASP A 83 4.96 -0.96 11.22
C ASP A 83 5.63 -2.10 12.01
N THR A 84 5.95 -3.25 11.42
CA THR A 84 5.67 -3.69 10.05
C THR A 84 4.50 -4.68 9.97
N VAL A 85 3.85 -4.73 8.81
CA VAL A 85 2.81 -5.73 8.50
C VAL A 85 3.39 -7.15 8.38
N ASP A 86 4.69 -7.27 8.09
CA ASP A 86 5.41 -8.55 8.06
C ASP A 86 5.42 -9.23 9.44
N ASN A 87 5.80 -8.49 10.48
CA ASN A 87 5.77 -8.99 11.85
C ASN A 87 4.35 -9.21 12.36
N ALA A 88 3.38 -8.37 11.95
CA ALA A 88 1.98 -8.61 12.24
C ALA A 88 1.51 -9.97 11.69
N TYR A 89 1.91 -10.32 10.45
CA TYR A 89 1.60 -11.63 9.87
C TYR A 89 2.25 -12.77 10.66
N LYS A 90 3.51 -12.61 11.10
CA LYS A 90 4.18 -13.60 11.95
C LYS A 90 3.44 -13.80 13.28
N MET A 91 3.06 -12.71 13.95
CA MET A 91 2.27 -12.77 15.19
C MET A 91 0.93 -13.47 14.98
N CYS A 92 0.27 -13.24 13.84
CA CYS A 92 -0.95 -13.97 13.45
C CYS A 92 -0.69 -15.48 13.30
N SER A 93 0.44 -15.85 12.70
CA SER A 93 0.86 -17.25 12.57
C SER A 93 0.98 -17.91 13.94
N ASP A 94 1.74 -17.28 14.84
CA ASP A 94 1.96 -17.78 16.21
C ASP A 94 0.63 -17.91 16.98
N TYR A 95 -0.25 -16.92 16.84
CA TYR A 95 -1.59 -16.93 17.43
C TYR A 95 -2.44 -18.10 16.94
N VAL A 96 -2.47 -18.36 15.63
CA VAL A 96 -3.24 -19.47 15.05
C VAL A 96 -2.62 -20.81 15.47
N CYS A 97 -1.29 -20.94 15.43
CA CYS A 97 -0.61 -22.16 15.88
C CYS A 97 -0.98 -22.49 17.34
N LYS A 98 -0.89 -21.49 18.24
CA LYS A 98 -1.31 -21.61 19.64
C LYS A 98 -2.79 -21.98 19.78
N LYS A 99 -3.68 -21.34 19.03
CA LYS A 99 -5.13 -21.58 19.09
C LYS A 99 -5.51 -23.00 18.67
N PHE A 100 -4.83 -23.55 17.68
CA PHE A 100 -5.07 -24.90 17.17
C PHE A 100 -4.17 -25.97 17.80
N LYS A 101 -3.30 -25.59 18.76
CA LYS A 101 -2.35 -26.47 19.46
C LYS A 101 -1.43 -27.24 18.50
N ILE A 102 -0.89 -26.52 17.50
CA ILE A 102 0.11 -27.02 16.56
C ILE A 102 1.41 -26.23 16.70
N GLU A 103 2.53 -26.83 16.35
CA GLU A 103 3.84 -26.17 16.44
C GLU A 103 4.15 -25.41 15.15
N HIS A 104 3.71 -25.96 14.01
CA HIS A 104 3.94 -25.37 12.70
C HIS A 104 2.69 -25.47 11.82
N GLU A 105 2.48 -24.51 10.93
CA GLU A 105 1.31 -24.45 10.06
C GLU A 105 1.20 -25.62 9.06
N SER A 106 2.28 -26.38 8.88
CA SER A 106 2.30 -27.62 8.10
C SER A 106 1.68 -28.81 8.82
N ASP A 107 1.56 -28.76 10.14
CA ASP A 107 1.04 -29.89 10.95
C ASP A 107 -0.42 -30.18 10.62
N LEU A 108 -1.15 -29.14 10.24
CA LEU A 108 -2.47 -29.25 9.62
C LEU A 108 -2.28 -29.48 8.11
N GLY A 109 -2.15 -30.76 7.73
CA GLY A 109 -1.94 -31.20 6.35
C GLY A 109 -2.87 -30.57 5.31
N TYR A 110 -2.50 -30.72 4.03
CA TYR A 110 -3.20 -30.11 2.88
C TYR A 110 -3.26 -28.57 2.92
N GLY A 111 -2.31 -27.92 3.58
CA GLY A 111 -2.22 -26.45 3.65
C GLY A 111 -3.31 -25.78 4.50
N LYS A 112 -4.00 -26.56 5.35
CA LYS A 112 -5.09 -26.06 6.20
C LYS A 112 -4.59 -25.04 7.21
N GLY A 113 -3.40 -25.25 7.80
CA GLY A 113 -2.80 -24.27 8.73
C GLY A 113 -2.56 -22.92 8.06
N TYR A 114 -1.93 -22.93 6.88
CA TYR A 114 -1.76 -21.72 6.07
C TYR A 114 -3.10 -21.04 5.75
N ALA A 115 -4.15 -21.80 5.43
CA ALA A 115 -5.46 -21.22 5.16
C ALA A 115 -6.05 -20.52 6.40
N LEU A 116 -5.93 -21.13 7.58
CA LEU A 116 -6.39 -20.53 8.84
C LEU A 116 -5.66 -19.22 9.16
N ILE A 117 -4.35 -19.18 8.97
CA ILE A 117 -3.53 -17.97 9.19
C ILE A 117 -3.96 -16.87 8.22
N ASN A 118 -4.02 -17.17 6.92
CA ASN A 118 -4.40 -16.17 5.92
C ASN A 118 -5.82 -15.63 6.17
N ASN A 119 -6.77 -16.48 6.56
CA ASN A 119 -8.13 -16.06 6.87
C ASN A 119 -8.21 -15.14 8.09
N GLU A 120 -7.47 -15.46 9.16
CA GLU A 120 -7.42 -14.64 10.36
C GLU A 120 -6.76 -13.28 10.09
N PHE A 121 -5.61 -13.29 9.41
CA PHE A 121 -4.93 -12.08 8.99
C PHE A 121 -5.82 -11.21 8.09
N GLN A 122 -6.48 -11.80 7.09
CA GLN A 122 -7.42 -11.12 6.21
C GLN A 122 -8.56 -10.47 6.97
N ARG A 123 -9.16 -11.21 7.92
CA ARG A 123 -10.29 -10.73 8.71
C ARG A 123 -9.94 -9.44 9.45
N VAL A 124 -8.76 -9.38 10.06
CA VAL A 124 -8.32 -8.22 10.85
C VAL A 124 -7.93 -7.05 9.96
N ILE A 125 -7.05 -7.28 8.97
CA ILE A 125 -6.57 -6.19 8.10
C ILE A 125 -7.72 -5.60 7.26
N ASN A 126 -8.65 -6.42 6.77
CA ASN A 126 -9.83 -5.90 6.05
C ASN A 126 -10.72 -5.07 6.97
N LYS A 127 -10.95 -5.52 8.21
CA LYS A 127 -11.77 -4.75 9.17
C LYS A 127 -11.16 -3.38 9.43
N LEU A 128 -9.84 -3.30 9.61
CA LEU A 128 -9.11 -2.06 9.80
C LEU A 128 -9.24 -1.14 8.56
N ALA A 129 -9.13 -1.68 7.36
CA ALA A 129 -9.29 -0.94 6.10
C ALA A 129 -10.71 -0.42 5.84
N PHE A 130 -11.74 -1.00 6.46
CA PHE A 130 -13.12 -0.50 6.38
C PHE A 130 -13.43 0.64 7.35
N LEU A 131 -12.53 0.95 8.29
CA LEU A 131 -12.72 2.06 9.20
C LEU A 131 -12.54 3.41 8.47
N PRO A 132 -13.14 4.50 8.97
CA PRO A 132 -13.06 5.82 8.34
C PRO A 132 -11.72 6.53 8.65
N TYR A 133 -10.60 5.82 8.54
CA TYR A 133 -9.25 6.32 8.77
C TYR A 133 -8.34 5.93 7.62
N GLY A 134 -7.24 6.66 7.44
CA GLY A 134 -6.18 6.26 6.54
C GLY A 134 -5.51 5.02 7.09
N LEU A 135 -5.14 4.07 6.22
CA LEU A 135 -4.41 2.88 6.63
C LEU A 135 -3.13 2.77 5.83
N ILE A 136 -1.99 2.82 6.51
CA ILE A 136 -0.68 2.62 5.90
C ILE A 136 -0.06 1.33 6.46
N LEU A 137 0.25 0.38 5.58
CA LEU A 137 0.92 -0.86 5.91
C LEU A 137 2.39 -0.73 5.49
N ILE A 138 3.32 -0.86 6.43
CA ILE A 138 4.75 -0.80 6.13
C ILE A 138 5.30 -2.22 5.98
N SER A 139 6.08 -2.45 4.92
CA SER A 139 6.78 -3.73 4.71
C SER A 139 8.23 -3.54 4.28
N HIS A 140 9.07 -4.55 4.47
CA HIS A 140 10.39 -4.59 3.84
C HIS A 140 10.31 -5.10 2.40
N SER A 141 11.37 -4.86 1.62
CA SER A 141 11.50 -5.42 0.27
C SER A 141 12.49 -6.58 0.23
N GLN A 142 12.22 -7.56 -0.63
CA GLN A 142 13.10 -8.66 -0.97
C GLN A 142 13.14 -8.86 -2.49
N GLU A 143 14.21 -9.43 -2.99
CA GLU A 143 14.27 -9.94 -4.36
C GLU A 143 13.60 -11.33 -4.42
N ARG A 144 12.81 -11.56 -5.47
CA ARG A 144 12.17 -12.83 -5.77
C ARG A 144 12.32 -13.14 -7.24
N ASP A 145 12.87 -14.30 -7.54
CA ASP A 145 12.90 -14.83 -8.90
C ASP A 145 11.51 -15.34 -9.28
N ILE A 146 11.00 -14.83 -10.39
CA ILE A 146 9.75 -15.28 -10.99
C ILE A 146 10.11 -16.02 -12.28
N GLU A 147 9.70 -17.27 -12.35
CA GLU A 147 9.79 -18.05 -13.57
C GLU A 147 8.69 -17.59 -14.54
N THR A 148 9.12 -17.10 -15.69
CA THR A 148 8.25 -16.72 -16.79
C THR A 148 8.49 -17.66 -17.97
N ARG A 149 7.57 -17.68 -18.95
CA ARG A 149 7.75 -18.43 -20.20
C ARG A 149 9.04 -18.09 -20.94
N THR A 150 9.58 -16.88 -20.74
CA THR A 150 10.77 -16.36 -21.42
C THR A 150 12.04 -16.47 -20.58
N GLY A 151 11.96 -16.98 -19.34
CA GLY A 151 13.11 -17.14 -18.45
C GLY A 151 12.83 -16.71 -17.01
N LYS A 152 13.87 -16.71 -16.18
CA LYS A 152 13.82 -16.19 -14.81
C LYS A 152 13.96 -14.67 -14.83
N HIS A 153 13.05 -13.99 -14.14
CA HIS A 153 13.08 -12.54 -13.97
C HIS A 153 13.00 -12.20 -12.49
N THR A 154 14.00 -11.48 -11.98
CA THR A 154 14.04 -11.05 -10.58
C THR A 154 13.17 -9.82 -10.38
N ARG A 155 12.28 -9.88 -9.38
CA ARG A 155 11.40 -8.77 -8.98
C ARG A 155 11.61 -8.40 -7.53
N ILE A 156 11.52 -7.10 -7.23
CA ILE A 156 11.54 -6.56 -5.88
C ILE A 156 10.11 -6.48 -5.35
N VAL A 157 9.84 -7.22 -4.28
CA VAL A 157 8.48 -7.39 -3.74
C VAL A 157 8.49 -7.25 -2.22
N PRO A 158 7.34 -6.99 -1.58
CA PRO A 158 7.21 -7.06 -0.12
C PRO A 158 7.71 -8.40 0.46
N THR A 159 8.24 -8.38 1.68
CA THR A 159 8.71 -9.57 2.39
C THR A 159 7.58 -10.52 2.80
N LEU A 160 6.33 -10.03 2.82
CA LEU A 160 5.12 -10.80 3.09
C LEU A 160 5.05 -12.11 2.29
N PRO A 161 4.55 -13.21 2.92
CA PRO A 161 4.24 -14.45 2.21
C PRO A 161 3.28 -14.21 1.05
N GLU A 162 3.41 -15.00 -0.03
CA GLU A 162 2.75 -14.71 -1.31
C GLU A 162 1.24 -14.46 -1.21
N LYS A 163 0.52 -15.28 -0.44
CA LYS A 163 -0.94 -15.12 -0.25
C LYS A 163 -1.28 -13.83 0.51
N ALA A 164 -0.57 -13.54 1.59
CA ALA A 164 -0.71 -12.31 2.36
C ALA A 164 -0.35 -11.07 1.53
N ARG A 165 0.72 -11.14 0.74
CA ARG A 165 1.12 -10.09 -0.18
C ARG A 165 0.03 -9.80 -1.22
N LYS A 166 -0.52 -10.83 -1.88
CA LYS A 166 -1.61 -10.67 -2.87
C LYS A 166 -2.87 -10.06 -2.24
N LEU A 167 -3.17 -10.44 -1.00
CA LEU A 167 -4.27 -9.84 -0.24
C LEU A 167 -4.01 -8.36 0.01
N VAL A 168 -2.84 -8.01 0.55
CA VAL A 168 -2.49 -6.62 0.87
C VAL A 168 -2.44 -5.75 -0.39
N THR A 169 -1.78 -6.20 -1.46
CA THR A 169 -1.71 -5.44 -2.73
C THR A 169 -3.07 -5.32 -3.41
N GLY A 170 -3.95 -6.32 -3.27
CA GLY A 170 -5.33 -6.25 -3.74
C GLY A 170 -6.23 -5.36 -2.88
N LEU A 171 -5.91 -5.19 -1.59
CA LEU A 171 -6.65 -4.35 -0.66
C LEU A 171 -6.34 -2.86 -0.92
N VAL A 172 -5.06 -2.50 -0.95
CA VAL A 172 -4.62 -1.10 -0.88
C VAL A 172 -4.91 -0.28 -2.14
N ASP A 173 -5.14 1.02 -1.98
CA ASP A 173 -5.32 1.98 -3.08
C ASP A 173 -3.99 2.42 -3.70
N LEU A 174 -2.94 2.46 -2.88
CA LEU A 174 -1.59 2.85 -3.27
C LEU A 174 -0.60 1.75 -2.91
N ILE A 175 0.28 1.39 -3.85
CA ILE A 175 1.46 0.56 -3.60
C ILE A 175 2.68 1.43 -3.91
N LEU A 176 3.38 1.83 -2.86
CA LEU A 176 4.44 2.82 -2.87
C LEU A 176 5.78 2.12 -2.59
N PHE A 177 6.58 1.92 -3.63
CA PHE A 177 7.89 1.28 -3.52
C PHE A 177 8.97 2.34 -3.28
N CYS A 178 9.60 2.31 -2.12
CA CYS A 178 10.71 3.17 -1.74
C CYS A 178 12.05 2.54 -2.14
N ASP A 179 12.86 3.28 -2.87
CA ASP A 179 14.10 2.76 -3.47
C ASP A 179 15.19 3.85 -3.58
N LEU A 180 16.41 3.44 -3.89
CA LEU A 180 17.49 4.35 -4.29
C LEU A 180 17.54 4.43 -5.81
N ASP A 181 17.49 5.65 -6.33
CA ASP A 181 17.58 5.93 -7.76
C ASP A 181 18.93 6.58 -8.05
N MET A 182 19.71 5.95 -8.92
CA MET A 182 21.01 6.46 -9.35
C MET A 182 20.82 7.46 -10.48
N LYS A 183 21.36 8.66 -10.30
CA LYS A 183 21.51 9.65 -11.37
C LYS A 183 22.99 9.94 -11.59
N THR A 184 23.35 10.27 -12.82
CA THR A 184 24.67 10.81 -13.12
C THR A 184 24.69 12.28 -12.70
N GLY A 185 25.56 12.63 -11.76
CA GLY A 185 25.80 14.02 -11.36
C GLY A 185 26.51 14.83 -12.44
N GLU A 186 26.57 16.15 -12.26
CA GLU A 186 27.24 17.07 -13.19
C GLU A 186 28.73 16.76 -13.36
N ASP A 187 29.35 16.15 -12.35
CA ASP A 187 30.75 15.69 -12.35
C ASP A 187 30.94 14.28 -12.94
N GLY A 188 29.88 13.70 -13.51
CA GLY A 188 29.88 12.34 -14.08
C GLY A 188 29.80 11.22 -13.03
N LYS A 189 29.74 11.52 -11.73
CA LYS A 189 29.70 10.50 -10.66
C LYS A 189 28.27 10.05 -10.34
N PRO A 190 28.08 8.82 -9.85
CA PRO A 190 26.77 8.36 -9.40
C PRO A 190 26.32 9.12 -8.14
N VAL A 191 25.15 9.74 -8.23
CA VAL A 191 24.43 10.37 -7.12
C VAL A 191 23.18 9.55 -6.85
N TRP A 192 23.07 9.02 -5.64
CA TRP A 192 21.94 8.21 -5.20
C TRP A 192 20.93 9.08 -4.46
N GLN A 193 19.70 9.09 -4.93
CA GLN A 193 18.58 9.79 -4.31
C GLN A 193 17.53 8.78 -3.83
N ARG A 194 16.94 9.02 -2.66
CA ARG A 194 15.81 8.23 -2.19
C ARG A 194 14.55 8.64 -2.94
N VAL A 195 13.86 7.67 -3.50
CA VAL A 195 12.64 7.90 -4.28
C VAL A 195 11.52 6.97 -3.84
N MET A 196 10.31 7.33 -4.26
CA MET A 196 9.11 6.54 -4.18
C MET A 196 8.58 6.32 -5.61
N ARG A 197 8.46 5.05 -6.01
CA ARG A 197 7.91 4.61 -7.30
C ARG A 197 6.45 4.26 -7.10
N THR A 198 5.56 4.77 -7.96
CA THR A 198 4.11 4.68 -7.74
C THR A 198 3.34 4.04 -8.90
N LYS A 199 4.03 3.56 -9.93
CA LYS A 199 3.41 2.94 -11.12
C LYS A 199 3.93 1.51 -11.33
N PRO A 200 3.11 0.61 -11.93
CA PRO A 200 3.51 -0.77 -12.15
C PRO A 200 4.79 -0.88 -12.99
N SER A 201 5.64 -1.86 -12.65
CA SER A 201 6.89 -2.13 -13.37
C SER A 201 7.11 -3.63 -13.53
N PRO A 202 7.79 -4.09 -14.59
CA PRO A 202 8.27 -5.46 -14.65
C PRO A 202 9.20 -5.84 -13.49
N ASN A 203 9.87 -4.88 -12.83
CA ASN A 203 10.93 -5.14 -11.85
C ASN A 203 10.48 -5.01 -10.39
N TYR A 204 9.33 -4.40 -10.12
CA TYR A 204 8.82 -4.19 -8.77
C TYR A 204 7.29 -4.05 -8.76
N ASP A 205 6.66 -4.27 -7.61
CA ASP A 205 5.23 -4.08 -7.41
C ASP A 205 4.94 -2.65 -6.96
N ALA A 206 4.36 -1.80 -7.81
CA ALA A 206 3.88 -0.47 -7.42
C ALA A 206 2.59 -0.11 -8.18
N GLY A 207 1.82 0.84 -7.66
CA GLY A 207 0.52 1.15 -8.23
C GLY A 207 -0.19 2.32 -7.54
N ASP A 208 -1.06 2.97 -8.29
CA ASP A 208 -1.81 4.13 -7.84
C ASP A 208 -3.21 4.08 -8.47
N ARG A 209 -4.23 3.76 -7.66
CA ARG A 209 -5.64 3.75 -8.11
C ARG A 209 -6.22 5.14 -8.33
N THR A 210 -5.58 6.18 -7.79
CA THR A 210 -6.09 7.56 -7.86
C THR A 210 -5.79 8.21 -9.21
N GLY A 211 -4.76 7.72 -9.91
CA GLY A 211 -4.27 8.28 -11.16
C GLY A 211 -3.56 9.63 -11.01
N ARG A 212 -3.25 10.05 -9.78
CA ARG A 212 -2.74 11.40 -9.50
C ARG A 212 -1.23 11.50 -9.42
N LEU A 213 -0.56 10.40 -9.08
CA LEU A 213 0.86 10.40 -8.80
C LEU A 213 1.67 10.26 -10.10
N PRO A 214 2.83 10.93 -10.24
CA PRO A 214 3.79 10.67 -11.32
C PRO A 214 4.48 9.33 -11.12
N GLU A 215 5.30 8.87 -12.07
CA GLU A 215 5.99 7.58 -11.98
C GLU A 215 6.95 7.48 -10.78
N VAL A 216 7.71 8.55 -10.54
CA VAL A 216 8.72 8.66 -9.49
C VAL A 216 8.57 9.99 -8.74
N ILE A 217 8.62 9.94 -7.42
CA ILE A 217 8.59 11.10 -6.52
C ILE A 217 9.83 11.00 -5.62
N PRO A 218 10.49 12.11 -5.24
CA PRO A 218 11.43 12.09 -4.12
C PRO A 218 10.79 11.45 -2.87
N LEU A 219 11.54 10.67 -2.09
CA LEU A 219 11.03 10.10 -0.83
C LEU A 219 10.94 11.18 0.24
N ASP A 220 9.95 12.06 0.07
CA ASP A 220 9.72 13.27 0.84
C ASP A 220 8.20 13.51 0.89
N PHE A 221 7.66 13.69 2.11
CA PHE A 221 6.21 13.77 2.31
C PHE A 221 5.58 15.02 1.67
N PRO A 222 6.15 16.23 1.81
CA PRO A 222 5.70 17.41 1.06
C PRO A 222 5.65 17.19 -0.46
N SER A 223 6.68 16.58 -1.04
CA SER A 223 6.73 16.27 -2.48
C SER A 223 5.60 15.34 -2.90
N PHE A 224 5.32 14.30 -2.10
CA PHE A 224 4.18 13.42 -2.31
C PHE A 224 2.84 14.16 -2.23
N MET A 225 2.61 14.94 -1.17
CA MET A 225 1.34 15.66 -0.98
C MET A 225 1.10 16.70 -2.08
N LYS A 226 2.15 17.38 -2.55
CA LYS A 226 2.07 18.28 -3.70
C LYS A 226 1.60 17.53 -4.96
N ALA A 227 2.20 16.37 -5.27
CA ALA A 227 1.80 15.55 -6.42
C ALA A 227 0.36 15.03 -6.28
N PHE A 228 0.00 14.54 -5.10
CA PHE A 228 -1.31 14.00 -4.79
C PHE A 228 -2.43 15.04 -4.91
N ASN A 229 -2.16 16.29 -4.50
CA ASN A 229 -3.14 17.38 -4.53
C ASN A 229 -3.21 18.10 -5.89
N ASN A 230 -2.10 18.30 -6.60
CA ASN A 230 -2.09 19.07 -7.85
C ASN A 230 -2.93 18.44 -8.97
N THR A 231 -3.02 17.11 -9.03
CA THR A 231 -3.75 16.43 -10.12
C THR A 231 -5.28 16.44 -9.91
N ALA A 232 -5.76 16.81 -8.72
CA ALA A 232 -7.20 17.02 -8.47
C ALA A 232 -7.75 18.24 -9.25
N ALA A 233 -6.91 19.24 -9.54
CA ALA A 233 -7.29 20.41 -10.34
C ALA A 233 -7.25 20.13 -11.86
N GLY A 234 -6.34 19.27 -12.33
CA GLY A 234 -6.18 18.95 -13.76
C GLY A 234 -7.26 18.01 -14.33
N ALA A 235 -7.82 17.13 -13.49
CA ALA A 235 -8.87 16.20 -13.93
C ALA A 235 -10.21 16.89 -14.26
N ALA A 236 -10.51 18.04 -13.63
CA ALA A 236 -11.71 18.83 -13.95
C ALA A 236 -11.64 19.48 -15.35
N ALA A 237 -10.44 19.83 -15.83
CA ALA A 237 -10.25 20.41 -17.16
C ALA A 237 -10.28 19.35 -18.29
N SER A 238 -9.88 18.11 -18.00
CA SER A 238 -9.91 17.00 -18.96
C SER A 238 -11.32 16.47 -19.23
N ALA A 239 -12.27 16.66 -18.31
CA ALA A 239 -13.66 16.22 -18.47
C ALA A 239 -14.51 17.16 -19.34
N ALA A 240 -13.97 18.32 -19.74
CA ALA A 240 -14.66 19.34 -20.52
C ALA A 240 -14.25 19.38 -22.02
N ARG A 241 -13.71 18.28 -22.57
CA ARG A 241 -13.51 18.21 -24.03
C ARG A 241 -14.85 17.97 -24.75
N PRO A 242 -15.20 18.75 -25.79
CA PRO A 242 -16.44 18.54 -26.54
C PRO A 242 -16.42 17.18 -27.23
N LYS A 243 -17.58 16.51 -27.25
CA LYS A 243 -17.81 15.32 -28.09
C LYS A 243 -17.46 15.65 -29.55
N PRO A 244 -16.76 14.78 -30.28
CA PRO A 244 -16.66 14.93 -31.73
C PRO A 244 -18.04 14.74 -32.36
N GLU A 245 -18.45 15.70 -33.20
CA GLU A 245 -19.66 15.61 -34.01
C GLU A 245 -19.59 14.44 -35.00
N PRO A 246 -20.72 13.83 -35.36
CA PRO A 246 -20.74 12.77 -36.36
C PRO A 246 -20.51 13.37 -37.74
N THR A 247 -19.43 12.95 -38.42
CA THR A 247 -19.19 13.26 -39.83
C THR A 247 -20.27 12.59 -40.69
N ALA A 248 -21.04 13.41 -41.39
CA ALA A 248 -21.98 12.97 -42.42
C ALA A 248 -21.23 12.35 -43.61
N SER A 249 -21.60 11.12 -43.94
CA SER A 249 -21.14 10.41 -45.15
C SER A 249 -21.71 11.10 -46.39
N ALA A 250 -20.83 11.58 -47.27
CA ALA A 250 -21.20 12.12 -48.58
C ALA A 250 -21.46 10.96 -49.55
N ALA A 251 -22.72 10.82 -49.97
CA ALA A 251 -23.13 9.95 -51.06
C ALA A 251 -22.60 10.48 -52.41
N ALA A 252 -21.79 9.69 -53.11
CA ALA A 252 -21.41 9.94 -54.50
C ALA A 252 -22.54 9.51 -55.45
N LYS A 253 -22.94 10.41 -56.35
CA LYS A 253 -23.95 10.23 -57.39
C LYS A 253 -23.45 9.36 -58.56
N PRO A 254 -24.37 8.77 -59.35
CA PRO A 254 -24.04 7.80 -60.40
C PRO A 254 -23.53 8.46 -61.68
N GLN A 255 -22.64 7.77 -62.39
CA GLN A 255 -22.19 8.14 -63.74
C GLN A 255 -23.18 7.68 -64.80
N GLN A 256 -23.40 8.56 -65.78
CA GLN A 256 -23.91 8.26 -67.12
C GLN A 256 -22.84 7.60 -67.97
#